data_AF-A0A537M0R2-F1
#
_entry.id   AF-A0A537M0R2-F1
#
_cell.length_a   1.000
_cell.length_b   1.000
_cell.length_c   1.000
_cell.angle_alpha   90.00
_cell.angle_beta   90.00
_cell.angle_gamma   90.00
#
_symmetry.space_group_name_H-M   'P 1'
#
loop_
_entity.id
_entity.type
_entity.pdbx_description
1 polymer ?
#
loop_
_entity_poly.entity_id
_entity_poly.type
_entity_poly.pdbx_seq_one_letter_code
_entity_poly.pdbx_strand_id
1 'polypeptide(L)'
;MQFNDLKQRIDGIEESADEAKRAAKSAPGQLQQSVEALHQQARQAQQACSSSGGSQQQGDTSKLREPVLQLEQAADRALQACKQAGGSVDPQLQQAIQRAHQEASQLKKQIQMG
;
A
#
# COMPACT_ATOMS: atom_id res chain seq x y z
N MET A 1 -9.08 -0.46 18.33
CA MET A 1 -8.74 -1.00 16.99
C MET A 1 -8.72 -2.52 17.08
N GLN A 2 -9.45 -3.26 16.23
CA GLN A 2 -9.28 -4.71 16.15
C GLN A 2 -8.14 -5.02 15.16
N PHE A 3 -7.25 -5.93 15.55
CA PHE A 3 -6.14 -6.41 14.73
C PHE A 3 -6.61 -7.00 13.39
N ASN A 4 -7.81 -7.61 13.39
CA ASN A 4 -8.40 -8.20 12.20
C ASN A 4 -8.74 -7.17 11.11
N ASP A 5 -9.23 -5.98 11.48
CA ASP A 5 -9.47 -4.87 10.55
C ASP A 5 -8.16 -4.37 9.93
N LEU A 6 -7.12 -4.22 10.75
CA LEU A 6 -5.78 -3.82 10.29
C LEU A 6 -5.23 -4.82 9.27
N LYS A 7 -5.33 -6.12 9.58
CA LYS A 7 -4.89 -7.18 8.68
C LYS A 7 -5.66 -7.16 7.36
N GLN A 8 -7.00 -7.14 7.40
CA GLN A 8 -7.83 -7.11 6.19
C GLN A 8 -7.48 -5.94 5.27
N ARG A 9 -7.20 -4.78 5.84
CA ARG A 9 -6.87 -3.58 5.07
C ARG A 9 -5.47 -3.65 4.46
N ILE A 10 -4.52 -4.27 5.16
CA ILE A 10 -3.19 -4.48 4.59
C ILE A 10 -3.22 -5.52 3.47
N ASP A 11 -3.99 -6.60 3.64
CA ASP A 11 -4.27 -7.58 2.59
C ASP A 11 -4.88 -6.89 1.35
N GLY A 12 -5.83 -5.97 1.53
CA GLY A 12 -6.40 -5.18 0.42
C GLY A 12 -5.39 -4.28 -0.31
N ILE A 13 -4.47 -3.66 0.44
CA ILE A 13 -3.38 -2.86 -0.16
C ILE A 13 -2.41 -3.75 -0.93
N GLU A 14 -2.06 -4.93 -0.40
CA GLU A 14 -1.19 -5.89 -1.10
C GLU A 14 -1.82 -6.35 -2.40
N GLU A 15 -3.11 -6.72 -2.39
CA GLU A 15 -3.86 -7.12 -3.58
C GLU A 15 -3.87 -6.00 -4.62
N SER A 16 -4.26 -4.78 -4.21
CA SER A 16 -4.26 -3.60 -5.08
C SER A 16 -2.87 -3.31 -5.65
N ALA A 17 -1.80 -3.50 -4.86
CA ALA A 17 -0.43 -3.28 -5.29
C ALA A 17 0.08 -4.38 -6.24
N ASP A 18 -0.32 -5.64 -6.06
CA ASP A 18 0.00 -6.74 -7.00
C ASP A 18 -0.72 -6.53 -8.33
N GLU A 19 -2.00 -6.15 -8.30
CA GLU A 19 -2.76 -5.77 -9.49
C GLU A 19 -2.10 -4.60 -10.22
N ALA A 20 -1.73 -3.54 -9.50
CA ALA A 20 -0.99 -2.42 -10.05
C ALA A 20 0.33 -2.90 -10.69
N LYS A 21 1.09 -3.77 -10.02
CA LYS A 21 2.37 -4.30 -10.56
C LYS A 21 2.16 -5.08 -11.86
N ARG A 22 1.10 -5.87 -11.94
CA ARG A 22 0.75 -6.60 -13.17
C ARG A 22 0.37 -5.66 -14.31
N ALA A 23 -0.46 -4.66 -14.03
CA ALA A 23 -0.89 -3.67 -15.03
C ALA A 23 0.26 -2.72 -15.42
N ALA A 24 1.21 -2.46 -14.53
CA ALA A 24 2.40 -1.65 -14.80
C ALA A 24 3.41 -2.33 -15.73
N LYS A 25 3.24 -3.60 -16.12
CA LYS A 25 4.16 -4.27 -17.07
C LYS A 25 4.34 -3.50 -18.39
N SER A 26 3.31 -2.78 -18.83
CA SER A 26 3.33 -1.96 -20.05
C SER A 26 3.51 -0.47 -19.77
N ALA A 27 3.69 -0.08 -18.51
CA ALA A 27 3.86 1.31 -18.10
C ALA A 27 5.30 1.83 -18.31
N PRO A 28 5.49 3.15 -18.44
CA PRO A 28 6.82 3.74 -18.50
C PRO A 28 7.64 3.45 -17.23
N GLY A 29 8.96 3.31 -17.39
CA GLY A 29 9.88 2.79 -16.35
C GLY A 29 9.76 3.47 -14.98
N GLN A 30 9.50 4.78 -14.94
CA GLN A 30 9.31 5.52 -13.68
C GLN A 30 8.03 5.12 -12.93
N LEU A 31 6.94 4.81 -13.65
CA LEU A 31 5.71 4.30 -13.07
C LEU A 31 5.92 2.85 -12.59
N GLN A 32 6.63 2.05 -13.37
CA GLN A 32 7.03 0.69 -12.99
C GLN A 32 7.80 0.64 -11.68
N GLN A 33 8.83 1.47 -11.55
CA GLN A 33 9.64 1.57 -10.34
C GLN A 33 8.80 2.01 -9.13
N SER A 34 7.88 2.96 -9.34
CA SER A 34 7.02 3.46 -8.26
C SER A 34 6.03 2.38 -7.79
N VAL A 35 5.45 1.62 -8.72
CA VAL A 35 4.52 0.53 -8.41
C VAL A 35 5.24 -0.66 -7.79
N GLU A 36 6.45 -0.97 -8.22
CA GLU A 36 7.26 -2.02 -7.60
C GLU A 36 7.64 -1.67 -6.15
N ALA A 37 8.02 -0.41 -5.91
CA ALA A 37 8.24 0.09 -4.56
C ALA A 37 6.97 0.00 -3.70
N LEU A 38 5.80 0.39 -4.25
CA LEU A 38 4.50 0.25 -3.58
C LEU A 38 4.23 -1.20 -3.15
N HIS A 39 4.39 -2.16 -4.06
CA HIS A 39 4.17 -3.58 -3.76
C HIS A 39 5.15 -4.12 -2.71
N GLN A 40 6.43 -3.75 -2.78
CA GLN A 40 7.41 -4.14 -1.76
C GLN A 40 7.03 -3.59 -0.37
N GLN A 41 6.59 -2.34 -0.30
CA GLN A 41 6.17 -1.70 0.94
C GLN A 41 4.88 -2.31 1.50
N ALA A 42 3.93 -2.66 0.63
CA ALA A 42 2.67 -3.31 1.03
C ALA A 42 2.97 -4.66 1.68
N ARG A 43 3.85 -5.44 1.06
CA ARG A 43 4.32 -6.73 1.58
C ARG A 43 5.09 -6.60 2.89
N GLN A 44 5.86 -5.53 3.08
CA GLN A 44 6.54 -5.27 4.35
C GLN A 44 5.54 -4.93 5.46
N ALA A 45 4.56 -4.07 5.18
CA ALA A 45 3.47 -3.78 6.12
C ALA A 45 2.68 -5.05 6.48
N GLN A 46 2.43 -5.93 5.50
CA GLN A 46 1.74 -7.21 5.70
C GLN A 46 2.52 -8.16 6.59
N GLN A 47 3.83 -8.28 6.36
CA GLN A 47 4.71 -9.10 7.21
C GLN A 47 4.80 -8.53 8.62
N ALA A 48 4.95 -7.21 8.76
CA ALA A 48 4.98 -6.55 10.06
C ALA A 48 3.65 -6.76 10.81
N CYS A 49 2.52 -6.72 10.11
CA CYS A 49 1.20 -6.95 10.70
C CYS A 49 1.01 -8.43 11.08
N SER A 50 1.38 -9.36 10.21
CA SER A 50 1.30 -10.79 10.49
C SER A 50 2.23 -11.22 11.63
N SER A 51 3.41 -10.62 11.70
CA SER A 51 4.40 -10.89 12.74
C SER A 51 4.06 -10.28 14.10
N SER A 52 3.13 -9.31 14.14
CA SER A 52 2.57 -8.76 15.39
C SER A 52 1.34 -9.54 15.87
N GLY A 53 0.88 -10.56 15.12
CA GLY A 53 -0.34 -11.33 15.38
C GLY A 53 -0.23 -12.57 16.28
N GLY A 54 0.84 -12.71 17.07
CA GLY A 54 1.04 -13.87 17.96
C GLY A 54 0.70 -13.64 19.44
N SER A 55 0.67 -12.39 19.88
CA SER A 55 0.42 -12.06 21.28
C SER A 55 -0.69 -11.03 21.38
N GLN A 56 -1.66 -11.38 22.21
CA GLN A 56 -2.89 -10.69 22.59
C GLN A 56 -2.66 -9.35 23.30
N GLN A 57 -1.62 -8.61 22.92
CA GLN A 57 -1.24 -7.36 23.54
C GLN A 57 -1.43 -6.22 22.53
N GLN A 58 -2.62 -5.63 22.64
CA GLN A 58 -2.89 -4.22 22.38
C GLN A 58 -1.62 -3.38 22.69
N GLY A 59 -0.82 -3.00 21.68
CA GLY A 59 0.38 -2.21 21.96
C GLY A 59 1.36 -1.92 20.82
N ASP A 60 1.59 -2.81 19.86
CA ASP A 60 2.71 -2.62 18.93
C ASP A 60 2.29 -2.27 17.48
N THR A 61 1.27 -1.42 17.33
CA THR A 61 0.99 -0.73 16.05
C THR A 61 2.10 0.28 15.70
N SER A 62 2.94 0.64 16.68
CA SER A 62 4.15 1.44 16.51
C SER A 62 5.07 0.87 15.42
N LYS A 63 5.26 -0.47 15.40
CA LYS A 63 6.04 -1.16 14.36
C LYS A 63 5.39 -1.13 12.98
N LEU A 64 4.08 -0.90 12.91
CA LEU A 64 3.35 -0.73 11.65
C LEU A 64 3.38 0.72 11.16
N ARG A 65 3.70 1.68 12.03
CA ARG A 65 3.65 3.10 11.70
C ARG A 65 4.65 3.46 10.60
N GLU A 66 5.88 2.99 10.69
CA GLU A 66 6.91 3.17 9.67
C GLU A 66 6.58 2.51 8.33
N PRO A 67 6.30 1.20 8.25
CA PRO A 67 6.00 0.55 6.97
C PRO A 67 4.72 1.11 6.35
N VAL A 68 3.71 1.50 7.13
CA VAL A 68 2.50 2.13 6.60
C VAL A 68 2.74 3.56 6.11
N LEU A 69 3.64 4.32 6.76
CA LEU A 69 4.06 5.63 6.26
C LEU A 69 4.82 5.49 4.93
N GLN A 70 5.74 4.53 4.83
CA GLN A 70 6.49 4.26 3.60
C GLN A 70 5.56 3.77 2.48
N LEU A 71 4.59 2.92 2.82
CA LEU A 71 3.54 2.45 1.93
C LEU A 71 2.72 3.59 1.35
N GLU A 72 2.27 4.51 2.19
CA GLU A 72 1.50 5.68 1.74
C GLU A 72 2.33 6.61 0.86
N GLN A 73 3.61 6.86 1.20
CA GLN A 73 4.51 7.62 0.34
C GLN A 73 4.77 6.94 -1.00
N ALA A 74 4.92 5.62 -1.02
CA ALA A 74 5.10 4.87 -2.25
C ALA A 74 3.83 4.90 -3.12
N ALA A 75 2.65 4.79 -2.49
CA ALA A 75 1.36 4.89 -3.18
C ALA A 75 1.14 6.29 -3.76
N ASP A 76 1.48 7.35 -3.02
CA ASP A 76 1.41 8.73 -3.52
C ASP A 76 2.36 8.93 -4.71
N ARG A 77 3.62 8.46 -4.61
CA ARG A 77 4.57 8.51 -5.74
C ARG A 77 4.05 7.77 -6.96
N ALA A 78 3.49 6.57 -6.78
CA ALA A 78 2.89 5.81 -7.88
C ALA A 78 1.71 6.56 -8.49
N LEU A 79 0.87 7.20 -7.67
CA LEU A 79 -0.26 8.01 -8.13
C LEU A 79 0.20 9.25 -8.89
N GLN A 80 1.24 9.93 -8.42
CA GLN A 80 1.84 11.07 -9.12
C GLN A 80 2.48 10.64 -10.44
N ALA A 81 3.26 9.56 -10.45
CA ALA A 81 3.84 9.02 -11.67
C ALA A 81 2.77 8.60 -12.67
N CYS A 82 1.67 8.00 -12.20
CA CYS A 82 0.50 7.63 -13.00
C CYS A 82 -0.16 8.86 -13.63
N LYS A 83 -0.36 9.93 -12.84
CA LYS A 83 -0.90 11.20 -13.34
C LYS A 83 0.03 11.89 -14.35
N GLN A 84 1.34 11.85 -14.09
CA GLN A 84 2.36 12.45 -14.97
C GLN A 84 2.52 11.68 -16.28
N ALA A 85 2.40 10.35 -16.26
CA ALA A 85 2.43 9.51 -17.45
C ALA A 85 1.19 9.71 -18.36
N GLY A 86 0.14 10.38 -17.86
CA GLY A 86 -0.98 10.87 -18.67
C GLY A 86 -1.85 9.77 -19.27
N GLY A 87 -2.45 10.04 -20.44
CA GLY A 87 -3.44 9.16 -21.10
C GLY A 87 -2.90 7.84 -21.66
N SER A 88 -1.60 7.57 -21.50
CA SER A 88 -0.97 6.30 -21.89
C SER A 88 -0.96 5.27 -20.76
N VAL A 89 -1.51 5.61 -19.60
CA VAL A 89 -1.59 4.71 -18.45
C VAL A 89 -2.88 3.90 -18.51
N ASP A 90 -2.74 2.59 -18.30
CA ASP A 90 -3.86 1.68 -18.23
C ASP A 90 -4.87 2.13 -17.14
N PRO A 91 -6.17 2.24 -17.44
CA PRO A 91 -7.17 2.67 -16.47
C PRO A 91 -7.26 1.71 -15.27
N GLN A 92 -6.97 0.42 -15.45
CA GLN A 92 -6.90 -0.56 -14.38
C GLN A 92 -5.71 -0.27 -13.45
N LEU A 93 -4.56 0.10 -14.01
CA LEU A 93 -3.39 0.52 -13.22
C LEU A 93 -3.72 1.76 -12.38
N GLN A 94 -4.35 2.76 -12.99
CA GLN A 94 -4.74 3.97 -12.28
C GLN A 94 -5.71 3.68 -11.13
N GLN A 95 -6.72 2.83 -11.36
CA GLN A 95 -7.68 2.43 -10.32
C GLN A 95 -7.01 1.64 -9.19
N ALA A 96 -6.11 0.70 -9.52
CA ALA A 96 -5.39 -0.11 -8.54
C ALA A 96 -4.50 0.76 -7.63
N ILE A 97 -3.73 1.69 -8.23
CA ILE A 97 -2.90 2.65 -7.47
C ILE A 97 -3.78 3.55 -6.59
N GLN A 98 -4.91 4.00 -7.11
CA GLN A 98 -5.83 4.86 -6.35
C GLN A 98 -6.43 4.12 -5.15
N ARG A 99 -6.83 2.85 -5.31
CA ARG A 99 -7.29 1.99 -4.21
C ARG A 99 -6.20 1.78 -3.17
N ALA A 100 -5.01 1.36 -3.58
CA ALA A 100 -3.87 1.17 -2.69
C ALA A 100 -3.56 2.44 -1.87
N HIS A 101 -3.58 3.62 -2.51
CA HIS A 101 -3.39 4.90 -1.83
C HIS A 101 -4.50 5.20 -0.80
N GLN A 102 -5.77 5.01 -1.18
CA GLN A 102 -6.89 5.24 -0.25
C GLN A 102 -6.81 4.31 0.97
N GLU A 103 -6.52 3.03 0.73
CA GLU A 103 -6.42 2.05 1.79
C GLU A 103 -5.22 2.33 2.71
N ALA A 104 -4.06 2.66 2.15
CA ALA A 104 -2.85 3.04 2.90
C ALA A 104 -3.07 4.31 3.73
N SER A 105 -3.72 5.33 3.18
CA SER A 105 -4.03 6.58 3.90
C SER A 105 -4.98 6.34 5.07
N GLN A 106 -6.02 5.53 4.86
CA GLN A 106 -6.91 5.12 5.93
C GLN A 106 -6.19 4.25 6.98
N LEU A 107 -5.25 3.39 6.56
CA LEU A 107 -4.47 2.53 7.47
C LEU A 107 -3.55 3.36 8.37
N LYS A 108 -2.88 4.35 7.79
CA LYS A 108 -2.10 5.35 8.51
C LYS A 108 -2.95 6.07 9.54
N LYS A 109 -4.15 6.51 9.16
CA LYS A 109 -5.10 7.16 10.09
C LYS A 109 -5.50 6.22 11.25
N GLN A 110 -5.78 4.96 10.95
CA GLN A 110 -6.12 3.96 11.98
C GLN A 110 -4.94 3.70 12.93
N ILE A 111 -3.71 3.64 12.43
CA ILE A 111 -2.52 3.44 13.27
C ILE A 111 -2.17 4.71 14.08
N GLN A 112 -2.40 5.90 13.53
CA GLN A 112 -2.13 7.16 14.24
C GLN A 112 -3.18 7.52 15.30
N MET A 113 -4.43 7.10 15.11
CA MET A 113 -5.52 7.31 16.07
C MET A 113 -5.68 6.16 17.07
N GLY A 114 -4.92 5.07 16.91
CA GLY A 114 -5.03 3.84 17.68
C GLY A 114 -3.98 3.70 18.77
#